data_AF-A0A2V7YNB4-F1
#
_entry.id   AF-A0A2V7YNB4-F1
#
_cell.length_a   1.000
_cell.length_b   1.000
_cell.length_c   1.000
_cell.angle_alpha   90.00
_cell.angle_beta   90.00
_cell.angle_gamma   90.00
#
_symmetry.space_group_name_H-M   'P 1'
#
loop_
_entity.id
_entity.type
_entity.pdbx_description
1 polymer ?
#
loop_
_entity_poly.entity_id
_entity_poly.type
_entity_poly.pdbx_seq_one_letter_code
_entity_poly.pdbx_strand_id
1 'polypeptide(L)'
;MPSPLFAAPLRETLAGHLARFERRSVPLGDRRPAAVAVVVVPDEEGRAAVVLTLRASGLRRHGGQWALPGGRLDAGETPETAALRELEEEVGLNAPADHLLGRLDDYPTRSGFVITPVVLWGSTAAPLRANPREVAGIHLVPFAELVDPRSLVLQSIPQSDRPVLALAILNTLIYAPTAAILHQFAEVAVAGRETRVAHYEQPVFAWR
;
A
#
# COMPACT_ATOMS: atom_id res chain seq x y z
N MET A 1 -2.80 -9.22 18.59
CA MET A 1 -1.88 -10.37 18.42
C MET A 1 -0.55 -9.84 17.93
N PRO A 2 0.60 -10.45 18.27
CA PRO A 2 1.88 -10.03 17.70
C PRO A 2 1.93 -10.28 16.19
N SER A 3 2.77 -9.55 15.47
CA SER A 3 3.02 -9.80 14.04
C SER A 3 3.63 -11.19 13.84
N PRO A 4 3.23 -11.93 12.79
CA PRO A 4 3.85 -13.21 12.45
C PRO A 4 5.31 -13.01 12.04
N LEU A 5 6.13 -14.07 12.11
CA LEU A 5 7.50 -14.04 11.61
C LEU A 5 7.54 -13.89 10.08
N PHE A 6 8.50 -13.11 9.59
CA PHE A 6 8.81 -13.00 8.18
C PHE A 6 9.51 -14.28 7.70
N ALA A 7 8.71 -15.26 7.28
CA ALA A 7 9.19 -16.59 6.92
C ALA A 7 8.39 -17.21 5.76
N ALA A 8 8.93 -18.27 5.17
CA ALA A 8 8.31 -18.98 4.04
C ALA A 8 6.84 -19.38 4.27
N PRO A 9 6.43 -19.91 5.45
CA PRO A 9 5.03 -20.23 5.69
C PRO A 9 4.09 -19.02 5.60
N LEU A 10 4.55 -17.84 6.04
CA LEU A 10 3.79 -16.61 5.89
C LEU A 10 3.70 -16.21 4.41
N ARG A 11 4.82 -16.23 3.68
CA ARG A 11 4.85 -15.95 2.24
C ARG A 11 3.85 -16.81 1.47
N GLU A 12 3.85 -18.13 1.72
CA GLU A 12 2.94 -19.09 1.12
C GLU A 12 1.47 -18.80 1.47
N THR A 13 1.21 -18.44 2.73
CA THR A 13 -0.14 -18.07 3.18
C THR A 13 -0.65 -16.82 2.44
N LEU A 14 0.16 -15.75 2.39
CA LEU A 14 -0.21 -14.52 1.70
C LEU A 14 -0.46 -14.76 0.21
N ALA A 15 0.45 -15.50 -0.46
CA ALA A 15 0.30 -15.86 -1.86
C ALA A 15 -0.96 -16.71 -2.11
N GLY A 16 -1.24 -17.68 -1.22
CA GLY A 16 -2.43 -18.53 -1.31
C GLY A 16 -3.74 -17.75 -1.15
N HIS A 17 -3.79 -16.77 -0.25
CA HIS A 17 -4.96 -15.89 -0.11
C HIS A 17 -5.13 -14.97 -1.32
N LEU A 18 -4.05 -14.35 -1.80
CA LEU A 18 -4.08 -13.48 -2.97
C LEU A 18 -4.47 -14.24 -4.25
N ALA A 19 -4.01 -15.48 -4.42
CA ALA A 19 -4.35 -16.31 -5.57
C ALA A 19 -5.85 -16.70 -5.62
N ARG A 20 -6.51 -16.79 -4.46
CA ARG A 20 -7.96 -17.06 -4.36
C ARG A 20 -8.81 -15.79 -4.46
N PHE A 21 -8.20 -14.62 -4.33
CA PHE A 21 -8.92 -13.36 -4.35
C PHE A 21 -9.22 -12.92 -5.79
N GLU A 22 -10.50 -12.94 -6.16
CA GLU A 22 -10.95 -12.38 -7.44
C GLU A 22 -10.88 -10.85 -7.41
N ARG A 23 -9.74 -10.30 -7.84
CA ARG A 23 -9.54 -8.86 -7.91
C ARG A 23 -10.47 -8.20 -8.93
N ARG A 24 -10.90 -6.98 -8.61
CA ARG A 24 -11.65 -6.10 -9.50
C ARG A 24 -10.71 -5.10 -10.15
N SER A 25 -10.59 -5.18 -11.47
CA SER A 25 -9.95 -4.14 -12.26
C SER A 25 -10.90 -3.00 -12.54
N VAL A 26 -10.39 -1.76 -12.57
CA VAL A 26 -11.18 -0.57 -12.89
C VAL A 26 -10.74 -0.02 -14.24
N PRO A 27 -11.65 0.16 -15.22
CA PRO A 27 -11.32 0.82 -16.48
C PRO A 27 -10.78 2.23 -16.25
N LEU A 28 -9.72 2.61 -16.97
CA LEU A 28 -9.08 3.91 -16.80
C LEU A 28 -10.04 5.08 -17.08
N GLY A 29 -10.78 5.02 -18.19
CA GLY A 29 -11.50 6.19 -18.70
C GLY A 29 -10.52 7.36 -18.89
N ASP A 30 -10.87 8.53 -18.37
CA ASP A 30 -10.02 9.74 -18.41
C ASP A 30 -8.95 9.79 -17.29
N ARG A 31 -8.85 8.74 -16.45
CA ARG A 31 -7.88 8.68 -15.35
C ARG A 31 -6.53 8.14 -15.82
N ARG A 32 -5.49 8.50 -15.08
CA ARG A 32 -4.12 8.04 -15.32
C ARG A 32 -3.83 6.74 -14.56
N PRO A 33 -3.12 5.77 -15.15
CA PRO A 33 -2.68 4.59 -14.43
C PRO A 33 -1.57 4.91 -13.43
N ALA A 34 -1.61 4.27 -12.27
CA ALA A 34 -0.55 4.28 -11.25
C ALA A 34 -0.43 2.90 -10.60
N ALA A 35 0.72 2.59 -10.03
CA ALA A 35 0.94 1.37 -9.27
C ALA A 35 1.63 1.69 -7.94
N VAL A 36 1.31 0.91 -6.91
CA VAL A 36 1.97 0.99 -5.60
C VAL A 36 2.41 -0.38 -5.13
N ALA A 37 3.54 -0.41 -4.43
CA ALA A 37 4.11 -1.60 -3.82
C ALA A 37 3.62 -1.73 -2.36
N VAL A 38 2.85 -2.78 -2.08
CA VAL A 38 2.64 -3.29 -0.72
C VAL A 38 3.70 -4.33 -0.46
N VAL A 39 4.87 -3.90 0.01
CA VAL A 39 6.00 -4.80 0.25
C VAL A 39 6.06 -5.24 1.70
N VAL A 40 6.14 -6.56 1.90
CA VAL A 40 6.31 -7.19 3.21
C VAL A 40 7.80 -7.39 3.49
N VAL A 41 8.30 -6.90 4.62
CA VAL A 41 9.71 -7.00 5.06
C VAL A 41 9.76 -7.43 6.53
N PRO A 42 10.90 -7.96 7.03
CA PRO A 42 11.07 -8.13 8.46
C PRO A 42 11.32 -6.79 9.17
N ASP A 43 10.82 -6.66 10.40
CA ASP A 43 11.30 -5.69 11.39
C ASP A 43 12.61 -6.17 12.03
N GLU A 44 13.12 -5.40 13.00
CA GLU A 44 14.38 -5.70 13.71
C GLU A 44 14.33 -7.04 14.46
N GLU A 45 13.14 -7.49 14.87
CA GLU A 45 12.90 -8.78 15.51
C GLU A 45 12.51 -9.90 14.53
N GLY A 46 12.58 -9.66 13.23
CA GLY A 46 12.27 -10.65 12.19
C GLY A 46 10.77 -10.90 11.97
N ARG A 47 9.89 -10.02 12.47
CA ARG A 47 8.44 -10.09 12.30
C ARG A 47 8.02 -9.32 11.06
N ALA A 48 6.95 -9.77 10.41
CA ALA A 48 6.47 -9.15 9.18
C ALA A 48 5.86 -7.76 9.41
N ALA A 49 6.29 -6.83 8.57
CA ALA A 49 5.80 -5.45 8.50
C ALA A 49 5.65 -5.01 7.04
N VAL A 50 4.87 -3.95 6.80
CA VAL A 50 4.73 -3.29 5.50
C VAL A 50 5.50 -1.98 5.48
N VAL A 51 6.17 -1.69 4.36
CA VAL A 51 6.88 -0.42 4.18
C VAL A 51 5.89 0.70 3.84
N LEU A 52 6.02 1.83 4.55
CA LEU A 52 5.45 3.12 4.18
C LEU A 52 6.54 4.18 4.06
N THR A 53 6.32 5.12 3.15
CA THR A 53 7.16 6.29 2.96
C THR A 53 6.44 7.54 3.47
N LEU A 54 7.21 8.42 4.11
CA LEU A 54 6.79 9.79 4.34
C LEU A 54 7.33 10.65 3.19
N ARG A 55 6.43 11.21 2.37
CA ARG A 55 6.84 12.01 1.20
C ARG A 55 7.57 13.29 1.62
N ALA A 56 8.65 13.62 0.93
CA ALA A 56 9.42 14.84 1.18
C ALA A 56 8.54 16.10 1.06
N SER A 57 8.70 17.04 1.99
CA SER A 57 7.85 18.24 2.09
C SER A 57 7.96 19.18 0.88
N GLY A 58 9.08 19.14 0.15
CA GLY A 58 9.33 19.96 -1.04
C GLY A 58 8.67 19.47 -2.34
N LEU A 59 7.97 18.33 -2.32
CA LEU A 59 7.33 17.78 -3.51
C LEU A 59 6.12 18.61 -3.95
N ARG A 60 5.97 18.80 -5.28
CA ARG A 60 4.88 19.59 -5.88
C ARG A 60 3.47 19.08 -5.54
N ARG A 61 3.34 17.81 -5.12
CA ARG A 61 2.07 17.19 -4.70
C ARG A 61 2.31 16.31 -3.47
N HIS A 62 1.36 16.33 -2.54
CA HIS A 62 1.27 15.42 -1.40
C HIS A 62 2.51 15.41 -0.46
N GLY A 63 3.28 16.50 -0.38
CA GLY A 63 4.41 16.59 0.55
C GLY A 63 3.97 16.39 2.01
N GLY A 64 4.73 15.61 2.77
CA GLY A 64 4.41 15.26 4.16
C GLY A 64 3.30 14.21 4.33
N GLN A 65 2.79 13.61 3.25
CA GLN A 65 1.80 12.55 3.33
C GLN A 65 2.44 11.16 3.43
N TRP A 66 1.76 10.27 4.14
CA TRP A 66 2.10 8.86 4.23
C TRP A 66 1.61 8.11 3.00
N ALA A 67 2.51 7.39 2.34
CA ALA A 67 2.24 6.68 1.10
C ALA A 67 2.86 5.28 1.10
N LEU A 68 2.28 4.40 0.29
CA LEU A 68 3.00 3.22 -0.19
C LEU A 68 4.00 3.68 -1.26
N PRO A 69 5.18 3.04 -1.39
CA PRO A 69 6.08 3.31 -2.50
C PRO A 69 5.33 3.11 -3.82
N GLY A 70 5.46 4.04 -4.75
CA GLY A 70 4.74 3.94 -6.02
C GLY A 70 4.51 5.26 -6.73
N GLY A 71 4.09 5.13 -7.98
CA GLY A 71 3.98 6.25 -8.89
C GLY A 71 3.19 5.91 -10.14
N ARG A 72 3.37 6.74 -11.16
CA ARG A 72 2.65 6.57 -12.44
C ARG A 72 3.29 5.43 -13.21
N LEU A 73 2.49 4.79 -14.05
CA LEU A 73 3.05 3.89 -15.06
C LEU A 73 3.68 4.74 -16.18
N ASP A 74 4.90 4.40 -16.55
CA ASP A 74 5.54 4.90 -17.76
C ASP A 74 5.08 4.11 -18.99
N ALA A 75 5.39 4.63 -20.18
CA ALA A 75 4.97 4.03 -21.44
C ALA A 75 5.55 2.61 -21.59
N GLY A 76 4.66 1.62 -21.75
CA GLY A 76 5.04 0.22 -21.90
C GLY A 76 5.19 -0.54 -20.58
N GLU A 77 5.04 0.11 -19.43
CA GLU A 77 5.08 -0.58 -18.14
C GLU A 77 3.80 -1.35 -17.85
N THR A 78 3.99 -2.47 -17.17
CA THR A 78 2.93 -3.15 -16.41
C THR A 78 2.86 -2.55 -14.98
N PRO A 79 1.75 -2.74 -14.25
CA PRO A 79 1.70 -2.35 -12.85
C PRO A 79 2.83 -2.94 -11.99
N GLU A 80 3.25 -4.19 -12.23
CA GLU A 80 4.34 -4.82 -11.49
C GLU A 80 5.69 -4.17 -11.79
N THR A 81 5.99 -3.93 -13.06
CA THR A 81 7.26 -3.29 -13.45
C THR A 81 7.35 -1.88 -12.89
N ALA A 82 6.24 -1.13 -12.91
CA ALA A 82 6.16 0.19 -12.31
C ALA A 82 6.34 0.14 -10.78
N ALA A 83 5.64 -0.78 -10.08
CA ALA A 83 5.78 -0.93 -8.64
C ALA A 83 7.20 -1.34 -8.21
N LEU A 84 7.86 -2.22 -8.97
CA LEU A 84 9.24 -2.62 -8.72
C LEU A 84 10.23 -1.47 -8.95
N ARG A 85 10.08 -0.71 -10.05
CA ARG A 85 10.90 0.47 -10.33
C ARG A 85 10.78 1.51 -9.21
N GLU A 86 9.56 1.89 -8.86
CA GLU A 86 9.30 2.89 -7.81
C GLU A 86 9.81 2.43 -6.44
N LEU A 87 9.70 1.13 -6.14
CA LEU A 87 10.25 0.56 -4.92
C LEU A 87 11.79 0.66 -4.86
N GLU A 88 12.48 0.44 -5.98
CA GLU A 88 13.92 0.65 -6.06
C GLU A 88 14.27 2.15 -5.98
N GLU A 89 13.55 3.01 -6.69
CA GLU A 89 13.80 4.46 -6.77
C GLU A 89 13.53 5.21 -5.45
N GLU A 90 12.46 4.86 -4.73
CA GLU A 90 12.05 5.55 -3.51
C GLU A 90 12.73 4.98 -2.24
N VAL A 91 12.88 3.66 -2.16
CA VAL A 91 13.35 2.98 -0.93
C VAL A 91 14.57 2.08 -1.12
N GLY A 92 15.18 2.06 -2.31
CA GLY A 92 16.42 1.33 -2.58
C GLY A 92 16.30 -0.18 -2.49
N LEU A 93 15.07 -0.72 -2.52
CA LEU A 93 14.83 -2.15 -2.42
C LEU A 93 14.64 -2.75 -3.82
N ASN A 94 15.68 -3.45 -4.27
CA ASN A 94 15.58 -4.24 -5.50
C ASN A 94 14.93 -5.60 -5.17
N ALA A 95 13.79 -5.87 -5.79
CA ALA A 95 13.06 -7.13 -5.67
C ALA A 95 12.96 -7.80 -7.05
N PRO A 96 13.42 -9.06 -7.21
CA PRO A 96 13.24 -9.78 -8.46
C PRO A 96 11.77 -10.16 -8.69
N ALA A 97 11.41 -10.47 -9.94
CA ALA A 97 10.02 -10.71 -10.31
C ALA A 97 9.36 -11.89 -9.57
N ASP A 98 10.13 -12.89 -9.12
CA ASP A 98 9.62 -14.03 -8.33
C ASP A 98 9.22 -13.64 -6.89
N HIS A 99 9.48 -12.40 -6.47
CA HIS A 99 9.00 -11.84 -5.22
C HIS A 99 7.55 -11.32 -5.31
N LEU A 100 6.96 -11.26 -6.50
CA LEU A 100 5.55 -10.92 -6.69
C LEU A 100 4.65 -11.99 -6.07
N LEU A 101 3.77 -11.58 -5.15
CA LEU A 101 2.80 -12.47 -4.51
C LEU A 101 1.40 -12.37 -5.14
N GLY A 102 1.06 -11.21 -5.70
CA GLY A 102 -0.24 -10.99 -6.32
C GLY A 102 -0.61 -9.51 -6.36
N ARG A 103 -1.89 -9.23 -6.64
CA ARG A 103 -2.46 -7.89 -6.71
C ARG A 103 -3.73 -7.80 -5.88
N LEU A 104 -4.06 -6.59 -5.45
CA LEU A 104 -5.36 -6.27 -4.85
C LEU A 104 -6.31 -5.66 -5.89
N ASP A 105 -7.47 -5.18 -5.46
CA ASP A 105 -8.37 -4.43 -6.34
C ASP A 105 -7.71 -3.13 -6.82
N ASP A 106 -8.09 -2.69 -8.02
CA ASP A 106 -7.75 -1.34 -8.45
C ASP A 106 -8.53 -0.31 -7.62
N TYR A 107 -7.86 0.78 -7.26
CA TYR A 107 -8.42 1.86 -6.46
C TYR A 107 -8.53 3.16 -7.27
N PRO A 108 -9.74 3.60 -7.66
CA PRO A 108 -9.92 4.88 -8.35
C PRO A 108 -9.84 6.05 -7.37
N THR A 109 -8.94 7.00 -7.63
CA THR A 109 -8.79 8.19 -6.80
C THR A 109 -9.66 9.35 -7.30
N ARG A 110 -9.97 10.29 -6.39
CA ARG A 110 -10.60 11.58 -6.75
C ARG A 110 -9.64 12.48 -7.52
N SER A 111 -8.33 12.34 -7.30
CA SER A 111 -7.25 13.06 -7.99
C SER A 111 -6.96 12.60 -9.43
N GLY A 112 -7.79 11.69 -9.97
CA GLY A 112 -7.75 11.26 -11.37
C GLY A 112 -6.74 10.16 -11.67
N PHE A 113 -6.51 9.24 -10.72
CA PHE A 113 -5.72 8.03 -10.93
C PHE A 113 -6.55 6.77 -10.76
N VAL A 114 -6.12 5.68 -11.38
CA VAL A 114 -6.48 4.31 -11.00
C VAL A 114 -5.21 3.66 -10.50
N ILE A 115 -5.16 3.35 -9.21
CA ILE A 115 -4.00 2.75 -8.56
C ILE A 115 -4.17 1.23 -8.57
N THR A 116 -3.20 0.50 -9.10
CA THR A 116 -3.11 -0.97 -8.97
C THR A 116 -2.13 -1.31 -7.83
N PRO A 117 -2.58 -1.86 -6.70
CA PRO A 117 -1.69 -2.31 -5.63
C PRO A 117 -1.09 -3.67 -5.94
N VAL A 118 0.24 -3.74 -5.91
CA VAL A 118 1.04 -4.95 -6.15
C VAL A 118 1.65 -5.39 -4.83
N VAL A 119 1.42 -6.65 -4.44
CA VAL A 119 1.94 -7.20 -3.19
C VAL A 119 3.25 -7.93 -3.47
N LEU A 120 4.29 -7.54 -2.75
CA LEU A 120 5.66 -8.01 -2.93
C LEU A 120 6.19 -8.62 -1.63
N TRP A 121 6.97 -9.68 -1.76
CA TRP A 121 7.81 -10.19 -0.68
C TRP A 121 9.18 -9.51 -0.73
N GLY A 122 9.59 -8.84 0.34
CA GLY A 122 10.87 -8.14 0.38
C GLY A 122 12.07 -9.08 0.49
N SER A 123 13.26 -8.51 0.30
CA SER A 123 14.54 -9.19 0.60
C SER A 123 15.10 -8.68 1.92
N THR A 124 15.82 -9.55 2.65
CA THR A 124 16.57 -9.18 3.86
C THR A 124 18.04 -8.88 3.56
N ALA A 125 18.45 -8.94 2.30
CA ALA A 125 19.86 -8.90 1.90
C ALA A 125 20.49 -7.49 2.01
N ALA A 126 19.68 -6.43 1.96
CA ALA A 126 20.15 -5.05 2.02
C ALA A 126 19.20 -4.18 2.86
N PRO A 127 19.72 -3.19 3.60
CA PRO A 127 18.88 -2.24 4.32
C PRO A 127 18.15 -1.31 3.34
N LEU A 128 16.93 -0.92 3.69
CA LEU A 128 16.15 0.07 2.95
C LEU A 128 16.84 1.43 2.99
N ARG A 129 16.82 2.17 1.87
CA ARG A 129 17.47 3.47 1.73
C ARG A 129 16.51 4.47 1.08
N ALA A 130 16.12 5.48 1.85
CA ALA A 130 15.27 6.55 1.35
C ALA A 130 16.01 7.35 0.27
N ASN A 131 15.36 7.60 -0.86
CA ASN A 131 15.79 8.62 -1.79
C ASN A 131 15.40 10.00 -1.26
N PRO A 132 16.36 10.84 -0.83
CA PRO A 132 16.06 12.08 -0.12
C PRO A 132 15.36 13.14 -0.98
N ARG A 133 15.30 12.95 -2.31
CA ARG A 133 14.55 13.85 -3.20
C ARG A 133 13.05 13.66 -3.07
N GLU A 134 12.60 12.46 -2.69
CA GLU A 134 11.19 12.07 -2.75
C GLU A 134 10.66 11.55 -1.41
N VAL A 135 11.52 10.93 -0.61
CA VAL A 135 11.19 10.27 0.65
C VAL A 135 11.95 10.93 1.80
N ALA A 136 11.22 11.51 2.75
CA ALA A 136 11.76 12.05 3.99
C ALA A 136 12.02 10.97 5.05
N GLY A 137 11.31 9.86 5.00
CA GLY A 137 11.46 8.76 5.96
C GLY A 137 10.83 7.47 5.46
N ILE A 138 11.42 6.34 5.88
CA ILE A 138 10.90 4.99 5.65
C ILE A 138 10.46 4.45 7.01
N HIS A 139 9.26 3.91 7.05
CA HIS A 139 8.67 3.37 8.28
C HIS A 139 8.10 1.99 8.02
N LEU A 140 8.22 1.12 9.02
CA LEU A 140 7.68 -0.22 9.00
C LEU A 140 6.41 -0.25 9.82
N VAL A 141 5.31 -0.71 9.22
CA VAL A 141 4.03 -0.92 9.91
C VAL A 141 3.88 -2.40 10.21
N PRO A 142 3.95 -2.83 11.47
CA PRO A 142 3.77 -4.23 11.83
C PRO A 142 2.38 -4.73 11.45
N PHE A 143 2.27 -5.99 11.02
CA PHE A 143 0.97 -6.60 10.71
C PHE A 143 -0.01 -6.52 11.90
N ALA A 144 0.49 -6.66 13.13
CA ALA A 144 -0.29 -6.51 14.35
C ALA A 144 -1.10 -5.20 14.41
N GLU A 145 -0.54 -4.11 13.90
CA GLU A 145 -1.16 -2.80 13.89
C GLU A 145 -2.18 -2.69 12.74
N LEU A 146 -1.90 -3.29 11.59
CA LEU A 146 -2.80 -3.32 10.44
C LEU A 146 -4.06 -4.16 10.67
N VAL A 147 -3.94 -5.27 11.41
CA VAL A 147 -5.05 -6.19 11.68
C VAL A 147 -5.81 -5.87 12.97
N ASP A 148 -5.36 -4.87 13.75
CA ASP A 148 -6.10 -4.44 14.93
C ASP A 148 -7.40 -3.75 14.50
N PRO A 149 -8.58 -4.25 14.92
CA PRO A 149 -9.85 -3.63 14.57
C PRO A 149 -9.97 -2.17 15.04
N ARG A 150 -9.22 -1.79 16.08
CA ARG A 150 -9.19 -0.43 16.61
C ARG A 150 -8.42 0.55 15.72
N SER A 151 -7.59 0.03 14.80
CA SER A 151 -6.87 0.86 13.83
C SER A 151 -7.81 1.40 12.75
N LEU A 152 -8.93 0.73 12.45
CA LEU A 152 -9.87 1.20 11.44
C LEU A 152 -10.71 2.35 11.98
N VAL A 153 -10.63 3.51 11.31
CA VAL A 153 -11.41 4.69 11.64
C VAL A 153 -12.26 5.07 10.43
N LEU A 154 -13.58 5.13 10.63
CA LEU A 154 -14.54 5.57 9.62
C LEU A 154 -15.14 6.91 10.05
N GLN A 155 -15.09 7.90 9.17
CA GLN A 155 -15.57 9.26 9.43
C GLN A 155 -16.61 9.67 8.40
N SER A 156 -17.68 10.31 8.84
CA SER A 156 -18.65 10.95 7.91
C SER A 156 -18.17 12.35 7.56
N ILE A 157 -18.41 12.76 6.31
CA ILE A 157 -18.14 14.13 5.84
C ILE A 157 -19.38 14.71 5.17
N PRO A 158 -19.61 16.04 5.21
CA PRO A 158 -20.78 16.64 4.56
C PRO A 158 -20.83 16.49 3.03
N GLN A 159 -19.70 16.20 2.39
CA GLN A 159 -19.57 16.18 0.92
C GLN A 159 -19.86 14.82 0.29
N SER A 160 -20.07 13.76 1.09
CA SER A 160 -20.29 12.40 0.59
C SER A 160 -21.05 11.56 1.60
N ASP A 161 -22.01 10.76 1.13
CA ASP A 161 -22.72 9.78 1.96
C ASP A 161 -21.87 8.53 2.24
N ARG A 162 -20.69 8.42 1.61
CA ARG A 162 -19.74 7.34 1.83
C ARG A 162 -18.79 7.71 2.97
N PRO A 163 -18.53 6.81 3.93
CA PRO A 163 -17.58 7.08 5.00
C PRO A 163 -16.16 7.22 4.46
N VAL A 164 -15.43 8.21 4.95
CA VAL A 164 -13.99 8.35 4.76
C VAL A 164 -13.28 7.30 5.59
N LEU A 165 -12.42 6.51 4.96
CA LEU A 165 -11.60 5.51 5.63
C LEU A 165 -10.23 6.08 6.01
N ALA A 166 -9.86 5.88 7.27
CA ALA A 166 -8.52 6.11 7.80
C ALA A 166 -8.05 4.91 8.63
N LEU A 167 -6.72 4.79 8.76
CA LEU A 167 -6.05 3.88 9.67
C LEU A 167 -5.31 4.70 10.73
N ALA A 168 -5.58 4.45 12.00
CA ALA A 168 -4.89 5.00 13.16
C ALA A 168 -3.63 4.19 13.46
N ILE A 169 -2.57 4.45 12.69
CA ILE A 169 -1.30 3.71 12.74
C ILE A 169 -0.11 4.66 12.77
N LEU A 170 1.05 4.20 13.23
CA LEU A 170 2.25 5.04 13.42
C LEU A 170 1.97 6.29 14.27
N ASN A 171 1.08 6.15 15.26
CA ASN A 171 0.58 7.24 16.12
C ASN A 171 0.01 8.44 15.34
N THR A 172 -0.55 8.20 14.14
CA THR A 172 -1.20 9.23 13.33
C THR A 172 -2.42 8.66 12.62
N LEU A 173 -3.16 9.51 11.88
CA LEU A 173 -4.22 9.08 10.97
C LEU A 173 -3.68 9.10 9.53
N ILE A 174 -3.62 7.92 8.93
CA ILE A 174 -3.36 7.77 7.50
C ILE A 174 -4.71 7.58 6.81
N TYR A 175 -4.97 8.33 5.74
CA TYR A 175 -6.25 8.31 5.04
C TYR A 175 -6.16 7.56 3.71
N ALA A 176 -7.32 7.25 3.12
CA ALA A 176 -7.40 6.76 1.75
C ALA A 176 -6.74 7.73 0.75
N PRO A 177 -6.06 7.25 -0.31
CA PRO A 177 -6.07 5.87 -0.81
C PRO A 177 -5.16 4.90 -0.05
N THR A 178 -4.08 5.37 0.58
CA THR A 178 -3.10 4.52 1.29
C THR A 178 -3.77 3.62 2.33
N ALA A 179 -4.60 4.22 3.20
CA ALA A 179 -5.29 3.47 4.26
C ALA A 179 -6.25 2.42 3.73
N ALA A 180 -6.95 2.70 2.62
CA ALA A 180 -7.89 1.76 2.01
C ALA A 180 -7.15 0.54 1.45
N ILE A 181 -6.02 0.76 0.78
CA ILE A 181 -5.18 -0.31 0.22
C ILE A 181 -4.57 -1.16 1.35
N LEU A 182 -4.03 -0.53 2.40
CA LEU A 182 -3.51 -1.24 3.57
C LEU A 182 -4.59 -2.05 4.30
N HIS A 183 -5.79 -1.50 4.45
CA HIS A 183 -6.90 -2.22 5.04
C HIS A 183 -7.29 -3.44 4.17
N GLN A 184 -7.39 -3.27 2.85
CA GLN A 184 -7.66 -4.40 1.95
C GLN A 184 -6.55 -5.46 2.02
N PHE A 185 -5.28 -5.06 2.07
CA PHE A 185 -4.17 -5.99 2.27
C PHE A 185 -4.32 -6.80 3.57
N ALA A 186 -4.60 -6.13 4.68
CA ALA A 186 -4.77 -6.78 5.99
C ALA A 186 -5.94 -7.78 5.98
N GLU A 187 -7.06 -7.41 5.36
CA GLU A 187 -8.24 -8.27 5.27
C GLU A 187 -8.03 -9.45 4.32
N VAL A 188 -7.53 -9.18 3.11
CA VAL A 188 -7.40 -10.17 2.04
C VAL A 188 -6.16 -11.02 2.21
N ALA A 189 -4.98 -10.41 2.16
CA ALA A 189 -3.73 -11.16 2.14
C ALA A 189 -3.44 -11.77 3.51
N VAL A 190 -3.57 -10.98 4.60
CA VAL A 190 -3.20 -11.45 5.94
C VAL A 190 -4.29 -12.34 6.54
N ALA A 191 -5.56 -11.93 6.47
CA ALA A 191 -6.64 -12.63 7.15
C ALA A 191 -7.50 -13.55 6.25
N GLY A 192 -7.27 -13.56 4.93
CA GLY A 192 -7.99 -14.43 4.00
C GLY A 192 -9.47 -14.06 3.78
N ARG A 193 -9.88 -12.83 4.10
CA ARG A 193 -11.25 -12.34 3.95
C ARG A 193 -11.45 -11.58 2.64
N GLU A 194 -12.60 -11.74 2.01
CA GLU A 194 -12.94 -11.02 0.79
C GLU A 194 -13.45 -9.59 1.03
N THR A 195 -12.56 -8.68 1.42
CA THR A 195 -12.94 -7.29 1.71
C THR A 195 -12.69 -6.37 0.51
N ARG A 196 -13.68 -5.54 0.17
CA ARG A 196 -13.64 -4.56 -0.92
C ARG A 196 -13.60 -3.15 -0.34
N VAL A 197 -12.78 -2.25 -0.88
CA VAL A 197 -12.56 -0.91 -0.27
C VAL A 197 -12.90 0.28 -1.16
N ALA A 198 -13.20 0.06 -2.45
CA ALA A 198 -13.51 1.15 -3.39
C ALA A 198 -14.81 1.92 -3.08
N HIS A 199 -15.62 1.44 -2.13
CA HIS A 199 -16.85 2.11 -1.69
C HIS A 199 -16.61 3.16 -0.60
N TYR A 200 -15.42 3.18 0.03
CA TYR A 200 -15.03 4.22 0.98
C TYR A 200 -14.66 5.52 0.26
N GLU A 201 -14.85 6.65 0.94
CA GLU A 201 -14.51 7.97 0.43
C GLU A 201 -13.07 8.37 0.80
N GLN A 202 -12.49 9.27 0.01
CA GLN A 202 -11.22 9.94 0.30
C GLN A 202 -11.46 11.25 1.05
N PRO A 203 -10.57 11.67 1.97
CA PRO A 203 -10.73 12.97 2.62
C PRO A 203 -10.66 14.11 1.59
N VAL A 204 -11.34 15.22 1.87
CA VAL A 204 -11.46 16.35 0.91
C VAL A 204 -10.09 16.88 0.45
N PHE A 205 -9.08 16.87 1.31
CA PHE A 205 -7.72 17.32 0.97
C PHE A 205 -7.02 16.43 -0.08
N ALA A 206 -7.46 15.18 -0.25
CA ALA A 206 -6.89 14.21 -1.20
C ALA A 206 -7.57 14.28 -2.58
N TRP A 207 -8.54 15.17 -2.79
CA TRP A 207 -9.27 15.28 -4.06
C TRP A 207 -8.51 16.05 -5.15
N ARG A 208 -7.35 16.63 -4.83
CA ARG A 208 -6.55 17.48 -5.73
C ARG A 208 -5.24 16.82 -6.13
#